data_AF-A0A8T4CFI0-F1
#
_entry.id   AF-A0A8T4CFI0-F1
#
_cell.length_a   1.000
_cell.length_b   1.000
_cell.length_c   1.000
_cell.angle_alpha   90.00
_cell.angle_beta   90.00
_cell.angle_gamma   90.00
#
_symmetry.space_group_name_H-M   'P 1'
#
loop_
_entity.id
_entity.type
_entity.pdbx_description
1 polymer ?
#
loop_
_entity_poly.entity_id
_entity_poly.type
_entity_poly.pdbx_seq_one_letter_code
_entity_poly.pdbx_strand_id
1 'polypeptide(L)' 'MKLDAVPFNLDVTLCCGQVFRWEKKGDWWYGVVRDQAFKIRQVNAELEFANADE' A
#
# COMPACT_ATOMS: atom_id res chain seq x y z
N MET A 1 -5.10 9.87 -1.16
CA MET A 1 -4.77 10.61 0.08
C MET A 1 -3.49 11.38 -0.15
N LYS A 2 -3.44 12.69 0.12
CA LYS A 2 -2.23 13.51 -0.06
C LYS A 2 -1.29 13.44 1.13
N LEU A 3 0.02 13.45 0.88
CA LEU A 3 1.12 13.24 1.82
C LEU A 3 2.11 14.42 1.85
N ASP A 4 1.73 15.59 1.33
CA ASP A 4 2.62 16.72 1.04
C ASP A 4 3.50 17.19 2.22
N ALA A 5 3.11 16.91 3.47
CA ALA A 5 3.85 17.27 4.68
C ALA A 5 4.45 16.07 5.45
N VAL A 6 4.29 14.84 4.94
CA VAL A 6 4.71 13.62 5.63
C VAL A 6 5.76 12.90 4.78
N PRO A 7 6.99 12.68 5.29
CA PRO A 7 7.99 11.87 4.60
C PRO A 7 7.58 10.39 4.68
N PHE A 8 6.65 9.99 3.82
CA PHE A 8 6.11 8.64 3.77
C PHE A 8 6.55 7.94 2.48
N ASN A 9 7.07 6.72 2.64
CA ASN A 9 7.42 5.83 1.55
C ASN A 9 6.76 4.47 1.80
N LEU A 10 5.79 4.12 0.95
CA LEU A 10 5.01 2.90 1.05
C LEU A 10 5.87 1.64 0.90
N ASP A 11 6.82 1.64 -0.03
CA ASP A 11 7.69 0.48 -0.28
C ASP A 11 8.53 0.15 0.95
N VAL A 12 9.17 1.16 1.54
CA VAL A 12 9.96 1.01 2.78
C VAL A 12 9.08 0.54 3.93
N THR A 13 7.85 1.06 4.03
CA THR A 13 6.92 0.71 5.11
C THR A 13 6.42 -0.73 5.01
N LEU A 14 6.12 -1.22 3.81
CA LEU A 14 5.56 -2.56 3.63
C LEU A 14 6.64 -3.66 3.58
N CYS A 15 7.89 -3.32 3.25
CA CYS A 15 8.99 -4.30 3.19
C CYS A 15 9.87 -4.34 4.45
N CYS A 16 9.69 -3.43 5.43
CA CYS A 16 10.55 -3.36 6.62
C CYS A 16 10.39 -4.53 7.61
N GLY A 17 9.53 -5.50 7.33
CA GLY A 17 9.30 -6.66 8.18
C GLY A 17 8.32 -6.42 9.33
N GLN A 18 7.67 -5.27 9.40
CA GLN A 18 6.60 -5.01 10.39
C GLN A 18 5.28 -5.69 10.02
N VAL A 19 5.03 -5.89 8.72
CA VAL A 19 3.80 -6.49 8.19
C VAL A 19 4.15 -7.49 7.09
N PHE A 20 3.72 -8.74 7.24
CA PHE A 20 4.04 -9.83 6.30
C PHE A 20 2.91 -10.17 5.32
N ARG A 21 1.79 -9.45 5.39
CA ARG A 21 0.56 -9.74 4.62
C ARG A 21 0.47 -8.96 3.31
N TRP A 22 1.55 -8.30 2.90
CA TRP A 22 1.60 -7.48 1.70
C TRP A 22 2.56 -8.09 0.68
N GLU A 23 2.10 -8.20 -0.57
CA GLU A 23 2.86 -8.69 -1.71
C GLU A 23 2.88 -7.63 -2.81
N LYS A 24 4.06 -7.28 -3.33
CA LYS A 24 4.18 -6.30 -4.42
C LYS A 24 4.03 -7.00 -5.78
N LYS A 25 3.09 -6.54 -6.61
CA LYS A 25 2.90 -6.99 -8.01
C LYS A 25 2.84 -5.76 -8.93
N GLY A 26 3.91 -5.56 -9.69
CA GLY A 26 4.09 -4.32 -10.47
C GLY A 26 4.17 -3.10 -9.55
N ASP A 27 3.35 -2.09 -9.82
CA ASP A 27 3.30 -0.84 -9.04
C ASP A 27 2.37 -0.93 -7.81
N TRP A 28 1.65 -2.04 -7.66
CA TRP A 28 0.66 -2.22 -6.60
C TRP A 28 1.16 -3.17 -5.52
N TRP A 29 0.84 -2.84 -4.27
CA TRP A 29 0.91 -3.74 -3.14
C TRP A 29 -0.46 -4.32 -2.88
N TYR A 30 -0.52 -5.64 -2.71
CA TYR A 30 -1.74 -6.40 -2.43
C TYR A 30 -1.67 -6.97 -1.02
N GLY A 31 -2.75 -6.86 -0.25
CA GLY A 31 -2.78 -7.42 1.09
C GLY A 31 -4.19 -7.53 1.64
N VAL A 32 -4.33 -8.31 2.70
CA VAL A 32 -5.61 -8.52 3.39
C VAL A 32 -5.65 -7.73 4.68
N VAL A 33 -6.64 -6.83 4.79
CA VAL A 33 -6.89 -6.00 5.96
C VAL A 33 -8.34 -6.24 6.41
N ARG A 34 -8.54 -6.67 7.66
CA ARG A 34 -9.87 -6.98 8.22
C ARG A 34 -10.69 -7.91 7.31
N ASP A 35 -10.05 -8.98 6.85
CA ASP A 35 -10.65 -10.02 5.99
C ASP A 35 -11.11 -9.54 4.60
N GLN A 36 -10.66 -8.36 4.16
CA GLN A 36 -10.91 -7.84 2.82
C GLN A 36 -9.58 -7.64 2.08
N ALA A 37 -9.53 -8.03 0.80
CA ALA A 37 -8.35 -7.82 -0.02
C ALA A 37 -8.33 -6.38 -0.57
N PHE A 38 -7.19 -5.71 -0.41
CA PHE A 38 -6.95 -4.37 -0.91
C PHE A 38 -5.71 -4.34 -1.77
N LYS A 39 -5.69 -3.38 -2.70
CA LYS A 39 -4.48 -2.94 -3.37
C LYS A 39 -4.20 -1.49 -3.02
N ILE A 40 -2.93 -1.17 -2.78
CA ILE A 40 -2.46 0.19 -2.50
C ILE A 40 -1.19 0.47 -3.30
N ARG A 41 -1.06 1.71 -3.79
CA ARG A 41 0.17 2.21 -4.38
C ARG A 41 0.39 3.65 -3.97
N GLN A 42 1.64 4.08 -4.06
CA GLN A 42 2.01 5.47 -3.88
C GLN A 42 2.44 6.05 -5.23
N VAL A 43 1.85 7.18 -5.61
CA VAL A 43 2.20 7.96 -6.79
C VAL A 43 2.54 9.36 -6.31
N ASN A 44 3.83 9.73 -6.38
CA ASN A 44 4.35 10.98 -5.81
C ASN A 44 3.97 11.12 -4.32
N ALA A 45 3.33 12.23 -3.95
CA ALA A 45 2.81 12.49 -2.61
C ALA A 45 1.37 12.00 -2.43
N GLU A 46 0.89 11.05 -3.25
CA GLU A 46 -0.46 10.52 -3.14
C GLU A 46 -0.49 9.01 -2.92
N LEU A 47 -1.34 8.57 -2.01
CA LEU A 47 -1.72 7.17 -1.87
C LEU A 47 -3.04 6.91 -2.58
N GLU A 48 -3.01 5.93 -3.46
CA GLU A 48 -4.18 5.37 -4.14
C GLU A 48 -4.44 3.97 -3.58
N PHE A 49 -5.69 3.67 -3.27
CA PHE A 49 -6.10 2.35 -2.79
C PHE A 49 -7.48 1.99 -3.33
N ALA A 50 -7.72 0.70 -3.50
CA ALA A 50 -9.00 0.14 -3.90
C ALA A 50 -9.16 -1.29 -3.37
N ASN A 51 -10.39 -1.78 -3.33
CA ASN A 51 -10.63 -3.21 -3.12
C ASN A 51 -9.95 -3.99 -4.24
N ALA A 52 -9.27 -5.08 -3.87
CA ALA A 52 -8.68 -6.00 -4.82
C ALA A 52 -9.66 -7.08 -5.27
N ASP A 53 -10.69 -7.34 -4.46
CA ASP A 53 -11.84 -8.16 -4.82
C ASP A 53 -12.93 -7.26 -5.44
N GLU A 54 -13.35 -7.61 -6.66
CA GLU A 54 -14.54 -7.06 -7.33
C GLU A 54 -15.72 -8.03 -7.16
#